data_AF-A0A847QTI2-F1
#
_entry.id   AF-A0A847QTI2-F1
#
_cell.length_a   1.000
_cell.length_b   1.000
_cell.length_c   1.000
_cell.angle_alpha   90.00
_cell.angle_beta   90.00
_cell.angle_gamma   90.00
#
_symmetry.space_group_name_H-M   'P 1'
#
loop_
_entity.id
_entity.type
_entity.pdbx_description
1 polymer ?
#
loop_
_entity_poly.entity_id
_entity_poly.type
_entity_poly.pdbx_seq_one_letter_code
_entity_poly.pdbx_strand_id
1 'polypeptide(L)' 'MDNKDNKNWFKYMLWGSTIATTLAGLVAAGDFLGDYLDSAANTDPWLKIVLMILGVILGLLYMIVSLSKLGKSDDE' A
#
# COMPACT_ATOMS: atom_id res chain seq x y z
N MET A 1 -27.42 -10.33 -20.14
CA MET A 1 -26.07 -10.68 -19.69
C MET A 1 -25.64 -9.54 -18.77
N ASP A 2 -25.81 -9.61 -17.44
CA ASP A 2 -25.58 -8.36 -16.65
C ASP A 2 -25.36 -8.47 -15.12
N ASN A 3 -25.43 -9.65 -14.49
CA ASN A 3 -25.31 -9.76 -13.03
C ASN A 3 -23.97 -10.32 -12.52
N LYS A 4 -23.22 -11.07 -13.35
CA LYS A 4 -21.90 -11.60 -12.94
C LYS A 4 -20.80 -10.56 -13.11
N ASP A 5 -20.83 -9.82 -14.22
CA ASP A 5 -19.76 -8.88 -14.58
C ASP A 5 -19.74 -7.66 -13.66
N ASN A 6 -20.91 -7.12 -13.30
CA ASN A 6 -21.03 -6.05 -12.30
C ASN A 6 -20.55 -6.49 -10.91
N LYS A 7 -20.81 -7.73 -10.50
CA LYS A 7 -20.40 -8.24 -9.19
C LYS A 7 -18.88 -8.43 -9.12
N ASN A 8 -18.26 -8.87 -10.22
CA ASN A 8 -16.81 -8.99 -10.34
C ASN A 8 -16.14 -7.61 -10.40
N TRP A 9 -16.67 -6.66 -11.19
CA TRP A 9 -16.14 -5.29 -11.22
C TRP A 9 -16.22 -4.60 -9.86
N PHE A 10 -17.35 -4.71 -9.16
CA PHE A 10 -17.49 -4.14 -7.82
C PHE A 10 -16.53 -4.78 -6.82
N LYS A 11 -16.28 -6.09 -6.95
CA LYS A 11 -15.29 -6.83 -6.14
C LYS A 11 -13.86 -6.34 -6.40
N TYR A 12 -13.48 -6.13 -7.66
CA TYR A 12 -12.18 -5.56 -8.04
C TYR A 12 -12.01 -4.12 -7.55
N MET A 13 -13.07 -3.30 -7.62
CA MET A 13 -13.07 -1.92 -7.13
C MET A 13 -12.91 -1.86 -5.60
N LEU A 14 -13.61 -2.70 -4.85
CA LEU A 14 -13.47 -2.82 -3.40
C LEU A 14 -12.06 -3.26 -3.00
N TRP A 15 -11.48 -4.22 -3.73
CA TRP A 15 -10.12 -4.67 -3.49
C TRP A 15 -9.10 -3.57 -3.77
N GLY A 16 -9.22 -2.89 -4.91
CA GLY A 16 -8.34 -1.76 -5.26
C GLY A 16 -8.42 -0.62 -4.24
N SER A 17 -9.63 -0.27 -3.79
CA SER A 17 -9.84 0.75 -2.76
C SER A 17 -9.23 0.36 -1.41
N THR A 18 -9.36 -0.91 -1.01
CA THR A 18 -8.76 -1.43 0.21
C THR A 18 -7.24 -1.36 0.15
N ILE A 19 -6.65 -1.80 -0.96
CA ILE A 19 -5.20 -1.72 -1.20
C ILE A 19 -4.72 -0.27 -1.15
N ALA A 20 -5.42 0.64 -1.84
CA ALA A 20 -5.08 2.06 -1.86
C ALA A 20 -5.19 2.69 -0.45
N THR A 21 -6.23 2.34 0.31
CA THR A 21 -6.42 2.83 1.69
C THR A 21 -5.35 2.29 2.63
N THR A 22 -5.00 1.01 2.53
CA THR A 22 -3.90 0.41 3.30
C THR A 22 -2.56 1.05 2.95
N LEU A 23 -2.32 1.32 1.66
CA LEU A 23 -1.08 1.94 1.20
C LEU A 23 -0.98 3.40 1.67
N ALA A 24 -2.06 4.18 1.53
CA ALA A 24 -2.13 5.53 2.07
C ALA A 24 -1.95 5.56 3.60
N GLY A 25 -2.59 4.63 4.32
CA GLY A 25 -2.44 4.49 5.77
C GLY A 25 -1.02 4.12 6.18
N LEU A 26 -0.37 3.21 5.45
CA LEU A 26 1.02 2.79 5.72
C LEU A 26 2.01 3.93 5.45
N VAL A 27 1.82 4.69 4.36
CA VAL A 27 2.66 5.87 4.04
C VAL A 27 2.47 6.96 5.09
N ALA A 28 1.24 7.30 5.45
CA ALA A 28 0.96 8.30 6.48
C ALA A 28 1.51 7.87 7.86
N ALA A 29 1.37 6.59 8.21
CA ALA A 29 1.96 6.05 9.43
C ALA A 29 3.50 6.10 9.40
N GLY A 30 4.12 5.76 8.26
CA GLY A 30 5.56 5.84 8.09
C GLY A 30 6.12 7.26 8.16
N ASP A 31 5.42 8.23 7.57
CA ASP A 31 5.79 9.66 7.64
C ASP A 31 5.69 10.18 9.08
N PHE A 32 4.58 9.90 9.77
CA PHE A 32 4.39 10.34 11.16
C PHE A 32 5.39 9.68 12.12
N LEU A 33 5.64 8.38 11.96
CA LEU A 33 6.56 7.63 12.81
C LEU A 33 8.02 8.00 12.51
N GLY A 34 8.34 8.30 11.26
CA GLY A 34 9.64 8.85 10.85
C GLY A 34 9.90 10.24 11.42
N ASP A 35 8.91 11.14 11.36
CA ASP A 35 9.00 12.49 11.94
C ASP A 35 9.18 12.43 13.46
N TYR A 36 8.46 11.52 14.14
CA TYR A 36 8.58 11.31 15.58
C TYR A 36 9.95 10.78 16.00
N LEU A 37 10.51 9.82 15.25
CA LEU A 37 11.85 9.30 15.53
C LEU A 37 12.96 10.31 15.19
N ASP A 38 12.84 11.08 14.11
CA ASP A 38 13.81 12.15 13.76
C ASP A 38 13.85 13.21 14.87
N SER A 39 12.67 13.62 15.37
CA SER A 39 12.55 14.60 16.44
C SER A 39 13.10 14.10 17.77
N ALA A 40 12.95 12.80 18.06
CA ALA A 40 13.50 12.16 19.26
C ALA A 40 15.02 11.94 19.17
N ALA A 41 15.57 11.75 17.97
CA ALA A 41 16.99 11.43 17.76
C ALA A 41 17.87 12.66 17.45
N ASN A 42 17.28 13.86 17.27
CA ASN A 42 18.02 15.11 16.96
C ASN A 42 18.97 14.96 15.74
N THR A 43 18.65 14.04 14.83
CA THR A 43 19.49 13.76 13.66
C THR A 43 18.87 14.49 12.47
N ASP A 44 19.66 15.23 11.69
CA ASP A 44 19.27 15.79 10.38
C ASP A 44 18.51 14.74 9.55
N PRO A 45 17.57 15.13 8.66
CA PRO A 45 16.35 14.38 8.33
C PRO A 45 16.58 13.15 7.42
N TRP A 46 17.54 12.32 7.79
CA TRP A 46 17.99 11.12 7.10
C TRP A 46 17.08 9.95 7.41
N LEU A 47 16.57 9.85 8.64
CA LEU A 47 15.74 8.74 9.05
C LEU A 47 14.35 8.82 8.40
N LYS A 48 13.79 10.03 8.28
CA LYS A 48 12.58 10.30 7.49
C LYS A 48 12.75 9.93 6.02
N ILE A 49 13.89 10.24 5.40
CA ILE A 49 14.19 9.86 4.00
C ILE A 49 14.26 8.33 3.84
N VAL A 50 14.95 7.64 4.75
CA VAL A 50 15.06 6.17 4.72
C VAL A 50 13.68 5.51 4.92
N LEU A 51 12.86 6.03 5.84
CA LEU A 51 11.50 5.54 6.07
C LEU A 51 10.56 5.82 4.91
N MET A 52 10.66 6.99 4.25
CA MET A 52 9.91 7.26 3.01
C MET A 52 10.32 6.30 1.89
N ILE A 53 11.62 6.09 1.67
CA ILE A 53 12.11 5.18 0.63
C ILE A 53 11.66 3.75 0.92
N LEU A 54 11.76 3.30 2.17
CA LEU A 54 11.24 1.99 2.59
C LEU A 54 9.73 1.91 2.38
N GLY A 55 8.96 2.93 2.74
CA GLY A 55 7.51 2.98 2.52
C GLY A 55 7.13 2.85 1.05
N VAL A 56 7.85 3.52 0.15
CA VAL A 56 7.65 3.42 -1.31
C VAL A 56 8.00 2.01 -1.80
N ILE A 57 9.14 1.46 -1.40
CA ILE A 57 9.57 0.12 -1.80
C ILE A 57 8.58 -0.95 -1.30
N LEU A 58 8.15 -0.87 -0.04
CA LEU A 58 7.15 -1.77 0.52
C LEU A 58 5.80 -1.62 -0.17
N GLY A 59 5.38 -0.41 -0.52
CA GLY A 59 4.15 -0.16 -1.28
C GLY A 59 4.19 -0.79 -2.68
N LEU A 60 5.32 -0.64 -3.39
CA LEU A 60 5.53 -1.26 -4.71
C LEU A 60 5.55 -2.79 -4.60
N LEU A 61 6.26 -3.35 -3.62
CA LEU A 61 6.27 -4.79 -3.37
C LEU A 61 4.87 -5.32 -3.03
N TYR A 62 4.11 -4.61 -2.20
CA TYR A 62 2.74 -4.98 -1.87
C TYR A 62 1.83 -4.96 -3.10
N MET A 63 1.96 -3.96 -3.96
CA MET A 63 1.22 -3.89 -5.22
C MET A 63 1.55 -5.08 -6.13
N ILE A 64 2.84 -5.41 -6.31
CA ILE A 64 3.29 -6.56 -7.10
C ILE A 64 2.77 -7.87 -6.53
N VAL A 65 2.89 -8.07 -5.21
CA VAL A 65 2.40 -9.28 -4.53
C VAL A 65 0.89 -9.39 -4.62
N SER A 66 0.16 -8.29 -4.42
CA SER A 66 -1.30 -8.24 -4.48
C SER A 66 -1.82 -8.56 -5.89
N LEU A 67 -1.22 -7.96 -6.92
CA LEU A 67 -1.53 -8.27 -8.33
C LEU A 67 -1.17 -9.71 -8.71
N SER A 68 -0.02 -10.21 -8.24
CA SER A 68 0.39 -11.61 -8.47
C SER A 68 -0.57 -12.60 -7.81
N LYS A 69 -1.06 -12.27 -6.61
CA LYS A 69 -2.01 -13.11 -5.87
C LYS A 69 -3.41 -13.07 -6.50
N LEU A 70 -3.78 -11.95 -7.12
CA LEU A 70 -5.03 -11.79 -7.86
C LEU A 70 -5.01 -12.56 -9.19
N GLY A 71 -3.91 -12.47 -9.94
CA GLY A 71 -3.73 -13.24 -11.19
C GLY A 71 -3.72 -14.75 -10.95
N LYS A 72 -3.24 -15.21 -9.80
CA LYS A 72 -3.23 -16.63 -9.42
C LYS A 72 -4.59 -17.17 -8.94
N SER A 73 -5.61 -16.32 -8.77
CA SER A 73 -6.96 -16.73 -8.36
C SER A 73 -7.99 -16.71 -9.49
N ASP A 74 -7.65 -16.15 -10.65
CA ASP A 74 -8.50 -16.19 -11.86
C ASP A 74 -8.23 -17.45 -12.73
N ASP A 75 -7.24 -18.27 -12.36
CA ASP A 75 -6.88 -19.56 -13.00
C ASP A 75 -7.47 -20.79 -12.28
N GLU A 76 -8.40 -20.63 -11.32
CA GLU A 76 -9.17 -21.72 -10.68
C GLU A 76 -10.66 -21.70 -11.02
#